data_AF-A0A969Z7H7-F1
#
_entry.id   AF-A0A969Z7H7-F1
#
_cell.length_a   1.000
_cell.length_b   1.000
_cell.length_c   1.000
_cell.angle_alpha   90.00
_cell.angle_beta   90.00
_cell.angle_gamma   90.00
#
_symmetry.space_group_name_H-M   'P 1'
#
loop_
_entity.id
_entity.type
_entity.pdbx_description
1 polymer ?
#
loop_
_entity_poly.entity_id
_entity_poly.type
_entity_poly.pdbx_seq_one_letter_code
_entity_poly.pdbx_strand_id
1 'polypeptide(L)'
;MGTIVNIAAVIVGGGVGLLLKHGLKERFQQILLQALGLSVLFVGITGGLRGLLTVNGTMLETQNTLLMIGSLVIGAFLGEWWRLEERLNSIGERLKTLVKAGDGNNKFVEGFVTTTVIICVGAMAIVGSIQDALLRDPTMLYAKSALDGIICLVLASSLGVGVLFAALPMGLYQGSITLLAGLIEPYLSDILIFNLSFVGSLMICCIGINMLWQTKIKVANFLPGLLVVTLLTVVSS
;
A
#
# COMPACT_ATOMS: atom_id res chain seq x y z
N MET A 1 -1.53 -7.01 -18.81
CA MET A 1 -1.55 -8.36 -18.18
C MET A 1 -1.03 -8.35 -16.74
N GLY A 2 -0.11 -7.45 -16.40
CA GLY A 2 0.47 -7.35 -15.05
C GLY A 2 -0.55 -7.13 -13.94
N THR A 3 -1.63 -6.37 -14.18
CA THR A 3 -2.68 -6.14 -13.16
C THR A 3 -3.40 -7.42 -12.75
N ILE A 4 -3.70 -8.30 -13.71
CA ILE A 4 -4.31 -9.60 -13.44
C ILE A 4 -3.36 -10.49 -12.65
N VAL A 5 -2.06 -10.46 -13.01
CA VAL A 5 -1.03 -11.22 -12.28
C VAL A 5 -0.89 -10.73 -10.84
N ASN A 6 -0.98 -9.42 -10.59
CA ASN A 6 -0.91 -8.89 -9.24
C ASN A 6 -2.12 -9.32 -8.39
N ILE A 7 -3.32 -9.20 -8.95
CA ILE A 7 -4.55 -9.68 -8.30
C ILE A 7 -4.43 -11.18 -7.99
N ALA A 8 -3.97 -11.98 -8.95
CA ALA A 8 -3.76 -13.41 -8.77
C ALA A 8 -2.71 -13.70 -7.68
N ALA A 9 -1.61 -12.95 -7.64
CA ALA A 9 -0.56 -13.13 -6.63
C ALA A 9 -1.08 -12.83 -5.22
N VAL A 10 -1.92 -11.81 -5.04
CA VAL A 10 -2.58 -11.51 -3.76
C VAL A 10 -3.56 -12.61 -3.35
N ILE A 11 -4.38 -13.11 -4.27
CA ILE A 11 -5.33 -14.19 -3.98
C ILE A 11 -4.60 -15.50 -3.66
N VAL A 12 -3.61 -15.88 -4.47
CA VAL A 12 -2.83 -17.11 -4.27
C VAL A 12 -1.98 -17.01 -3.02
N GLY A 13 -1.24 -15.91 -2.84
CA GLY A 13 -0.44 -15.65 -1.65
C GLY A 13 -1.31 -15.69 -0.40
N GLY A 14 -2.41 -14.93 -0.38
CA GLY A 14 -3.37 -14.93 0.72
C GLY A 14 -3.98 -16.30 0.99
N GLY A 15 -4.34 -17.05 -0.05
CA GLY A 15 -4.88 -18.41 0.05
C GLY A 15 -3.88 -19.39 0.66
N VAL A 16 -2.62 -19.38 0.22
CA VAL A 16 -1.54 -20.18 0.81
C VAL A 16 -1.32 -19.76 2.27
N GLY A 17 -1.29 -18.46 2.55
CA GLY A 17 -1.20 -17.94 3.91
C GLY A 17 -2.30 -18.44 4.83
N LEU A 18 -3.54 -18.50 4.34
CA LEU A 18 -4.68 -19.06 5.07
C LEU A 18 -4.55 -20.55 5.38
N LEU A 19 -4.02 -21.34 4.44
CA LEU A 19 -3.76 -22.75 4.69
C LEU A 19 -2.70 -22.92 5.79
N LEU A 20 -1.65 -22.09 5.76
CA LEU A 20 -0.61 -22.08 6.79
C LEU A 20 -1.14 -21.62 8.16
N LYS A 21 -2.11 -20.69 8.19
CA LYS A 21 -2.72 -20.20 9.45
C LYS A 21 -3.23 -21.34 10.33
N HIS A 22 -3.89 -22.34 9.75
CA HIS A 22 -4.49 -23.45 10.49
C HIS A 22 -3.45 -24.41 11.10
N GLY A 23 -2.21 -24.42 10.58
CA GLY A 23 -1.10 -25.23 11.10
C GLY A 23 -0.18 -24.49 12.08
N LEU A 24 -0.25 -23.15 12.15
CA LEU A 24 0.68 -22.33 12.93
C LEU A 24 0.11 -21.98 14.30
N LYS A 25 0.89 -22.26 15.36
CA LYS A 25 0.57 -21.76 16.72
C LYS A 25 0.64 -20.24 16.76
N GLU A 26 -0.13 -19.61 17.64
CA GLU A 26 -0.24 -18.15 17.76
C GLU A 26 1.12 -17.45 17.99
N ARG A 27 2.04 -18.09 18.73
CA ARG A 27 3.44 -17.61 18.90
C ARG A 27 4.19 -17.46 17.57
N PHE A 28 3.97 -18.37 16.62
CA PHE A 28 4.60 -18.28 15.29
C PHE A 28 3.94 -17.19 14.43
N GLN A 29 2.63 -17.03 14.52
CA GLN A 29 1.93 -15.94 13.81
C GLN A 29 2.41 -14.56 14.29
N GLN A 30 2.65 -14.40 15.60
CA GLN A 30 3.19 -13.18 16.17
C GLN A 30 4.61 -12.86 15.70
N ILE A 31 5.53 -13.84 15.73
CA ILE A 31 6.91 -13.58 15.29
C ILE A 31 7.00 -13.33 13.78
N LEU A 32 6.13 -13.97 12.98
CA LEU A 32 6.01 -13.69 11.55
C LEU A 32 5.48 -12.27 11.28
N LEU A 33 4.49 -11.81 12.04
CA LEU A 33 4.02 -10.41 11.97
C LEU A 33 5.13 -9.42 12.34
N GLN A 34 5.94 -9.72 13.36
CA GLN A 34 7.07 -8.87 13.73
C GLN A 34 8.15 -8.84 12.64
N ALA A 35 8.51 -9.99 12.07
CA ALA A 35 9.48 -10.07 10.98
C ALA A 35 9.00 -9.31 9.73
N LEU A 36 7.71 -9.43 9.39
CA LEU A 36 7.10 -8.60 8.34
C LEU A 36 7.12 -7.13 8.68
N GLY A 37 6.65 -6.75 9.87
CA GLY A 37 6.56 -5.36 10.29
C GLY A 37 7.92 -4.68 10.20
N LEU A 38 8.99 -5.38 10.61
CA LEU A 38 10.36 -4.94 10.42
C LEU A 38 10.74 -4.79 8.95
N SER A 39 10.44 -5.79 8.12
CA SER A 39 10.74 -5.74 6.68
C SER A 39 10.04 -4.58 5.98
N VAL A 40 8.74 -4.41 6.24
CA VAL A 40 7.89 -3.33 5.71
C VAL A 40 8.39 -1.97 6.19
N LEU A 41 8.76 -1.85 7.46
CA LEU A 41 9.35 -0.64 8.04
C LEU A 41 10.62 -0.23 7.28
N PHE A 42 11.55 -1.17 7.06
CA PHE A 42 12.80 -0.89 6.34
C PHE A 42 12.57 -0.56 4.87
N VAL A 43 11.60 -1.19 4.19
CA VAL A 43 11.19 -0.79 2.84
C VAL A 43 10.70 0.66 2.82
N GLY A 44 9.86 1.04 3.79
CA GLY A 44 9.37 2.41 3.92
C GLY A 44 10.48 3.42 4.22
N ILE A 45 11.39 3.10 5.15
CA ILE A 45 12.53 3.95 5.51
C ILE A 45 13.47 4.14 4.31
N THR A 46 13.82 3.06 3.60
CA THR A 46 14.73 3.15 2.45
C THR A 46 14.12 3.96 1.31
N GLY A 47 12.83 3.79 1.00
CA GLY A 47 12.13 4.62 0.02
C GLY A 47 12.00 6.09 0.47
N GLY A 48 11.71 6.31 1.75
CA GLY A 48 11.66 7.65 2.35
C GLY A 48 12.99 8.38 2.27
N LEU A 49 14.08 7.71 2.65
CA LEU A 49 15.43 8.27 2.62
C LEU A 49 15.89 8.57 1.19
N ARG A 50 15.55 7.73 0.20
CA ARG A 50 15.83 8.02 -1.22
C ARG A 50 15.13 9.29 -1.71
N GLY A 51 13.94 9.59 -1.20
CA GLY A 51 13.21 10.82 -1.54
C GLY A 51 13.72 12.08 -0.83
N LEU A 52 14.31 11.90 0.36
CA LEU A 52 14.87 12.98 1.16
C LEU A 52 16.32 13.30 0.82
N LEU A 53 17.16 12.31 0.55
CA LEU A 53 18.61 12.50 0.39
C LEU A 53 18.98 12.54 -1.09
N THR A 54 19.65 13.62 -1.49
CA THR A 54 20.27 13.75 -2.81
C THR A 54 21.76 13.95 -2.65
N VAL A 55 22.56 13.25 -3.47
CA VAL A 55 24.01 13.39 -3.50
C VAL A 55 24.36 14.44 -4.54
N ASN A 56 24.80 15.61 -4.10
CA ASN A 56 25.35 16.66 -4.96
C ASN A 56 26.87 16.70 -4.79
N GLY A 57 27.57 15.94 -5.64
CA GLY A 57 29.02 15.79 -5.57
C GLY A 57 29.48 15.06 -4.30
N THR A 58 30.12 15.79 -3.37
CA THR A 58 30.60 15.27 -2.08
C THR A 58 29.66 15.58 -0.90
N MET A 59 28.57 16.31 -1.13
CA MET A 59 27.64 16.72 -0.08
C MET A 59 26.30 15.99 -0.18
N LEU A 60 25.77 15.61 0.98
CA LEU A 60 24.42 15.08 1.14
C LEU A 60 23.48 16.25 1.43
N GLU A 61 22.59 16.53 0.49
CA GLU A 61 21.56 17.56 0.65
C GLU A 61 20.21 16.91 0.89
N THR A 62 19.37 17.60 1.67
CA THR A 62 17.99 17.18 1.89
C THR A 62 17.07 17.89 0.92
N GLN A 63 16.29 17.14 0.15
CA GLN A 63 15.27 17.65 -0.76
C GLN A 63 13.88 17.17 -0.33
N ASN A 64 12.84 17.79 -0.86
CA ASN A 64 11.44 17.37 -0.69
C ASN A 64 10.89 17.37 0.76
N THR A 65 11.62 17.91 1.74
CA THR A 65 11.15 18.00 3.14
C THR A 65 9.83 18.76 3.27
N LEU A 66 9.70 19.89 2.55
CA LEU A 66 8.46 20.69 2.55
C LEU A 66 7.30 19.94 1.89
N LEU A 67 7.57 19.23 0.78
CA LEU A 67 6.59 18.40 0.10
C LEU A 67 6.11 17.27 1.01
N MET A 68 7.03 16.61 1.72
CA MET A 68 6.72 15.58 2.71
C MET A 68 5.79 16.11 3.82
N ILE A 69 6.21 17.19 4.49
CA ILE A 69 5.44 17.75 5.62
C ILE A 69 4.08 18.23 5.12
N GLY A 70 4.05 19.00 4.03
CA GLY A 70 2.83 19.54 3.46
C GLY A 70 1.85 18.44 3.04
N SER A 71 2.32 17.45 2.29
CA SER A 71 1.47 16.35 1.82
C SER A 71 0.95 15.48 2.95
N LEU A 72 1.77 15.12 3.94
CA LEU A 72 1.33 14.28 5.06
C LEU A 72 0.39 15.02 6.00
N VAL A 73 0.68 16.28 6.34
CA VAL A 73 -0.16 17.07 7.26
C VAL A 73 -1.51 17.41 6.63
N ILE A 74 -1.49 17.95 5.40
CA ILE A 74 -2.73 18.27 4.67
C ILE A 74 -3.49 16.99 4.36
N GLY A 75 -2.77 15.93 3.96
CA GLY A 75 -3.33 14.61 3.72
C GLY A 75 -4.06 14.06 4.94
N ALA A 76 -3.40 14.05 6.11
CA ALA A 76 -3.96 13.62 7.38
C ALA A 76 -5.22 14.42 7.75
N PHE A 77 -5.15 15.74 7.61
CA PHE A 77 -6.28 16.62 7.92
C PHE A 77 -7.48 16.31 7.03
N LEU A 78 -7.30 16.22 5.71
CA LEU A 78 -8.36 15.87 4.76
C LEU A 78 -8.87 14.44 4.99
N GLY A 79 -7.98 13.50 5.30
CA GLY A 79 -8.34 12.11 5.55
C GLY A 79 -9.16 11.93 6.82
N GLU A 80 -8.81 12.63 7.91
CA GLU A 80 -9.60 12.67 9.13
C GLU A 80 -10.93 13.40 8.91
N TRP A 81 -10.94 14.50 8.14
CA TRP A 81 -12.18 15.22 7.77
C TRP A 81 -13.15 14.30 7.02
N TRP A 82 -12.66 13.51 6.07
CA TRP A 82 -13.46 12.52 5.33
C TRP A 82 -13.67 11.21 6.07
N ARG A 83 -13.01 11.02 7.22
CA ARG A 83 -13.04 9.79 8.03
C ARG A 83 -12.69 8.55 7.20
N LEU A 84 -11.60 8.61 6.44
CA LEU A 84 -11.24 7.55 5.49
C LEU A 84 -11.00 6.20 6.16
N GLU A 85 -10.27 6.19 7.28
CA GLU A 85 -10.07 4.99 8.09
C GLU A 85 -11.40 4.38 8.54
N GLU A 86 -12.36 5.19 9.00
CA GLU A 86 -13.68 4.71 9.43
C GLU A 86 -14.47 4.12 8.26
N ARG A 87 -14.38 4.73 7.07
CA ARG A 87 -15.02 4.22 5.86
C ARG A 87 -14.41 2.89 5.42
N LEU A 88 -13.08 2.76 5.43
CA LEU A 88 -12.42 1.49 5.11
C LEU A 88 -12.79 0.40 6.13
N ASN A 89 -12.82 0.73 7.43
CA ASN A 89 -13.27 -0.18 8.47
C ASN A 89 -14.74 -0.61 8.24
N SER A 90 -15.63 0.33 7.89
CA SER A 90 -17.04 0.03 7.59
C SER A 90 -17.19 -0.87 6.37
N ILE A 91 -16.38 -0.67 5.32
CA ILE A 91 -16.33 -1.56 4.16
C ILE A 91 -15.86 -2.96 4.59
N GLY A 92 -14.82 -3.03 5.43
CA GLY A 92 -14.33 -4.30 5.99
C GLY A 92 -15.41 -5.04 6.79
N GLU A 93 -16.15 -4.35 7.64
CA GLU A 93 -17.26 -4.95 8.41
C GLU A 93 -18.42 -5.41 7.51
N ARG A 94 -18.74 -4.65 6.46
CA ARG A 94 -19.73 -5.07 5.45
C ARG A 94 -19.28 -6.33 4.72
N LEU A 95 -18.00 -6.41 4.33
CA LEU A 95 -17.44 -7.60 3.68
C LEU A 95 -17.46 -8.80 4.63
N LYS A 96 -17.09 -8.59 5.91
CA LYS A 96 -17.11 -9.61 6.96
C LYS A 96 -18.49 -10.22 7.13
N THR A 97 -19.51 -9.38 7.25
CA THR A 97 -20.91 -9.81 7.42
C THR A 97 -21.43 -10.55 6.17
N LEU A 98 -21.10 -10.08 4.97
CA LEU A 98 -21.48 -10.74 3.71
C LEU A 98 -20.93 -12.15 3.58
N VAL A 99 -19.69 -12.40 4.02
CA VAL A 99 -19.07 -13.73 3.91
C VAL A 99 -19.27 -14.60 5.15
N LYS A 100 -20.14 -14.17 6.08
CA LYS A 100 -20.42 -14.86 7.35
C LYS A 100 -19.14 -15.28 8.08
N ALA A 101 -18.08 -14.47 7.97
CA ALA A 101 -16.88 -14.67 8.76
C ALA A 101 -17.27 -14.40 10.22
N GLY A 102 -17.33 -15.45 11.04
CA GLY A 102 -17.98 -15.45 12.36
C GLY A 102 -17.64 -14.25 13.26
N ASP A 103 -18.56 -13.95 14.18
CA ASP A 103 -18.68 -12.69 14.94
C ASP A 103 -17.44 -12.22 15.74
N GLY A 104 -16.39 -13.03 15.88
CA GLY A 104 -15.29 -12.77 16.83
C GLY A 104 -14.00 -12.09 16.31
N ASN A 105 -13.79 -11.87 15.01
CA ASN A 105 -12.44 -11.47 14.54
C ASN A 105 -12.33 -10.00 14.10
N ASN A 106 -11.91 -9.12 15.02
CA ASN A 106 -11.29 -7.82 14.68
C ASN A 106 -10.15 -7.99 13.65
N LYS A 107 -9.46 -9.16 13.69
CA LYS A 107 -8.41 -9.54 12.76
C LYS A 107 -8.86 -9.56 11.28
N PHE A 108 -10.15 -9.78 10.98
CA PHE A 108 -10.64 -9.73 9.60
C PHE A 108 -10.55 -8.31 9.04
N VAL A 109 -11.13 -7.34 9.74
CA VAL A 109 -11.16 -5.95 9.28
C VAL A 109 -9.77 -5.36 9.29
N GLU A 110 -9.00 -5.65 10.34
CA GLU A 110 -7.58 -5.28 10.40
C GLU A 110 -6.80 -5.86 9.22
N GLY A 111 -6.94 -7.16 8.93
CA GLY A 111 -6.33 -7.80 7.77
C GLY A 111 -6.71 -7.15 6.44
N PHE A 112 -8.00 -6.83 6.25
CA PHE A 112 -8.47 -6.15 5.05
C PHE A 112 -7.89 -4.74 4.91
N VAL A 113 -7.99 -3.92 5.95
CA VAL A 113 -7.56 -2.51 5.92
C VAL A 113 -6.05 -2.41 5.78
N THR A 114 -5.29 -3.10 6.63
CA THR A 114 -3.82 -3.08 6.58
C THR A 114 -3.32 -3.55 5.21
N THR A 115 -3.85 -4.66 4.69
CA THR A 115 -3.41 -5.18 3.38
C THR A 115 -3.76 -4.22 2.26
N THR A 116 -4.99 -3.69 2.24
CA THR A 116 -5.45 -2.73 1.22
C THR A 116 -4.54 -1.50 1.17
N VAL A 117 -4.21 -0.93 2.32
CA VAL A 117 -3.34 0.24 2.38
C VAL A 117 -1.93 -0.12 1.88
N ILE A 118 -1.33 -1.23 2.34
CA ILE A 118 0.03 -1.63 1.89
C ILE A 118 0.09 -1.81 0.37
N ILE A 119 -0.83 -2.57 -0.22
CA ILE A 119 -0.74 -2.95 -1.64
C ILE A 119 -1.15 -1.81 -2.59
N CYS A 120 -2.03 -0.91 -2.15
CA CYS A 120 -2.48 0.25 -2.95
C CYS A 120 -1.57 1.47 -2.79
N VAL A 121 -0.88 1.62 -1.66
CA VAL A 121 0.04 2.73 -1.42
C VAL A 121 1.38 2.42 -2.07
N GLY A 122 1.51 2.78 -3.34
CA GLY A 122 2.77 2.72 -4.06
C GLY A 122 2.64 3.23 -5.50
N ALA A 123 3.55 4.11 -5.93
CA ALA A 123 3.49 4.62 -7.30
C ALA A 123 3.72 3.51 -8.35
N MET A 124 4.37 2.40 -7.97
CA MET A 124 4.52 1.23 -8.86
C MET A 124 3.18 0.64 -9.31
N ALA A 125 2.11 0.77 -8.51
CA ALA A 125 0.78 0.37 -8.95
C ALA A 125 0.30 1.26 -10.12
N ILE A 126 0.54 2.57 -10.03
CA ILE A 126 0.12 3.56 -11.03
C ILE A 126 0.99 3.43 -12.29
N VAL A 127 2.31 3.54 -12.13
CA VAL A 127 3.26 3.52 -13.25
C VAL A 127 3.29 2.16 -13.92
N GLY A 128 3.29 1.08 -13.12
CA GLY A 128 3.25 -0.27 -13.66
C GLY A 128 1.97 -0.52 -14.46
N SER A 129 0.82 0.01 -14.03
CA SER A 129 -0.44 -0.09 -14.79
C SER A 129 -0.39 0.64 -16.12
N ILE A 130 0.24 1.82 -16.15
CA ILE A 130 0.35 2.63 -17.35
C ILE A 130 1.34 1.99 -18.33
N GLN A 131 2.51 1.53 -17.86
CA GLN A 131 3.49 0.83 -18.69
C GLN A 131 2.95 -0.50 -19.25
N ASP A 132 2.23 -1.27 -18.43
CA ASP A 132 1.57 -2.51 -18.89
C ASP A 132 0.50 -2.24 -19.96
N ALA A 133 -0.21 -1.11 -19.86
CA ALA A 133 -1.25 -0.73 -20.82
C ALA A 133 -0.69 -0.15 -22.14
N LEU A 134 0.28 0.76 -22.05
CA LEU A 134 0.75 1.55 -23.19
C LEU A 134 1.99 0.96 -23.86
N LEU A 135 2.96 0.54 -23.05
CA LEU A 135 4.24 -0.02 -23.54
C LEU A 135 4.19 -1.54 -23.68
N ARG A 136 3.10 -2.18 -23.22
CA ARG A 136 2.97 -3.64 -23.10
C ARG A 136 4.11 -4.27 -22.32
N ASP A 137 4.66 -3.53 -21.36
CA ASP A 137 5.74 -3.98 -20.48
C ASP A 137 5.21 -4.19 -19.04
N PRO A 138 4.85 -5.43 -18.68
CA PRO A 138 4.37 -5.77 -17.35
C PRO A 138 5.50 -5.97 -16.32
N THR A 139 6.77 -5.77 -16.66
CA THR A 139 7.91 -6.15 -15.80
C THR A 139 7.84 -5.53 -14.40
N MET A 140 7.48 -4.25 -14.30
CA MET A 140 7.29 -3.57 -13.02
C MET A 140 6.14 -4.18 -12.20
N LEU A 141 5.04 -4.56 -12.85
CA LEU A 141 3.92 -5.19 -12.17
C LEU A 141 4.23 -6.63 -11.76
N TYR A 142 5.06 -7.36 -12.49
CA TYR A 142 5.52 -8.69 -12.09
C TYR A 142 6.38 -8.64 -10.83
N ALA A 143 7.31 -7.68 -10.77
CA ALA A 143 8.10 -7.45 -9.56
C ALA A 143 7.19 -7.09 -8.36
N LYS A 144 6.21 -6.21 -8.56
CA LYS A 144 5.22 -5.89 -7.52
C LYS A 144 4.36 -7.09 -7.12
N SER A 145 3.95 -7.92 -8.08
CA SER A 145 3.14 -9.12 -7.82
C SER A 145 3.84 -10.09 -6.89
N ALA A 146 5.16 -10.29 -7.06
CA ALA A 146 5.94 -11.13 -6.16
C ALA A 146 5.96 -10.57 -4.73
N LEU A 147 6.15 -9.25 -4.59
CA LEU A 147 6.16 -8.57 -3.29
C LEU A 147 4.78 -8.64 -2.60
N ASP A 148 3.73 -8.23 -3.30
CA ASP A 148 2.36 -8.23 -2.77
C ASP A 148 1.91 -9.66 -2.43
N GLY A 149 2.31 -10.67 -3.22
CA GLY A 149 2.03 -12.07 -2.95
C GLY A 149 2.69 -12.57 -1.66
N ILE A 150 3.96 -12.24 -1.42
CA ILE A 150 4.67 -12.58 -0.16
C ILE A 150 4.03 -11.85 1.03
N ILE A 151 3.73 -10.54 0.88
CA ILE A 151 3.07 -9.74 1.91
C ILE A 151 1.72 -10.37 2.28
N CYS A 152 0.90 -10.71 1.28
CA CYS A 152 -0.42 -11.30 1.50
C CYS A 152 -0.33 -12.70 2.08
N LEU A 153 0.65 -13.52 1.70
CA LEU A 153 0.89 -14.82 2.32
C LEU A 153 1.11 -14.69 3.81
N VAL A 154 2.03 -13.81 4.21
CA VAL A 154 2.37 -13.72 5.61
C VAL A 154 1.30 -12.97 6.41
N LEU A 155 0.68 -11.92 5.86
CA LEU A 155 -0.47 -11.26 6.49
C LEU A 155 -1.66 -12.20 6.65
N ALA A 156 -1.99 -13.01 5.65
CA ALA A 156 -3.12 -13.94 5.74
C ALA A 156 -2.86 -15.07 6.75
N SER A 157 -1.59 -15.48 6.90
CA SER A 157 -1.20 -16.45 7.93
C SER A 157 -1.44 -15.97 9.36
N SER A 158 -1.52 -14.65 9.57
CA SER A 158 -1.66 -14.04 10.89
C SER A 158 -3.02 -13.35 11.11
N LEU A 159 -3.45 -12.50 10.18
CA LEU A 159 -4.69 -11.73 10.24
C LEU A 159 -5.88 -12.50 9.65
N GLY A 160 -5.63 -13.47 8.76
CA GLY A 160 -6.65 -14.35 8.21
C GLY A 160 -7.30 -13.85 6.93
N VAL A 161 -8.56 -14.25 6.72
CA VAL A 161 -9.19 -14.23 5.39
C VAL A 161 -9.51 -12.83 4.87
N GLY A 162 -9.57 -11.83 5.76
CA GLY A 162 -9.75 -10.42 5.38
C GLY A 162 -8.70 -9.92 4.38
N VAL A 163 -7.50 -10.49 4.40
CA VAL A 163 -6.40 -10.15 3.48
C VAL A 163 -6.76 -10.39 2.02
N LEU A 164 -7.47 -11.48 1.70
CA LEU A 164 -7.84 -11.80 0.30
C LEU A 164 -8.81 -10.78 -0.28
N PHE A 165 -9.63 -10.14 0.57
CA PHE A 165 -10.56 -9.11 0.13
C PHE A 165 -9.88 -7.81 -0.29
N ALA A 166 -8.60 -7.60 0.08
CA ALA A 166 -7.82 -6.47 -0.40
C ALA A 166 -7.55 -6.54 -1.92
N ALA A 167 -7.68 -7.73 -2.54
CA ALA A 167 -7.64 -7.87 -3.99
C ALA A 167 -8.75 -7.07 -4.70
N LEU A 168 -9.89 -6.83 -4.05
CA LEU A 168 -10.99 -6.05 -4.62
C LEU A 168 -10.64 -4.55 -4.78
N PRO A 169 -10.30 -3.79 -3.72
CA PRO A 169 -9.92 -2.40 -3.87
C PRO A 169 -8.65 -2.24 -4.72
N MET A 170 -7.68 -3.16 -4.61
CA MET A 170 -6.49 -3.14 -5.47
C MET A 170 -6.84 -3.37 -6.94
N GLY A 171 -7.67 -4.37 -7.25
CA GLY A 171 -8.09 -4.63 -8.62
C GLY A 171 -8.91 -3.49 -9.22
N LEU A 172 -9.77 -2.85 -8.44
CA LEU A 172 -10.50 -1.65 -8.88
C LEU A 172 -9.55 -0.48 -9.11
N TYR A 173 -8.64 -0.21 -8.18
CA TYR A 173 -7.67 0.88 -8.28
C TYR A 173 -6.72 0.70 -9.46
N GLN A 174 -6.03 -0.44 -9.52
CA GLN A 174 -5.04 -0.74 -10.53
C GLN A 174 -5.68 -0.98 -11.90
N GLY A 175 -6.82 -1.67 -11.94
CA GLY A 175 -7.59 -1.93 -13.16
C GLY A 175 -8.15 -0.66 -13.79
N SER A 176 -8.70 0.26 -12.98
CA SER A 176 -9.17 1.55 -13.50
C SER A 176 -8.05 2.39 -14.11
N ILE A 177 -6.86 2.43 -13.49
CA ILE A 177 -5.69 3.12 -14.04
C ILE A 177 -5.24 2.45 -15.34
N THR A 178 -5.19 1.11 -15.39
CA THR A 178 -4.80 0.37 -16.60
C THR A 178 -5.75 0.68 -17.77
N LEU A 179 -7.05 0.75 -17.51
CA LEU A 179 -8.07 1.07 -18.53
C LEU A 179 -8.00 2.53 -19.00
N LEU A 180 -7.65 3.45 -18.11
CA LEU A 180 -7.57 4.89 -18.37
C LEU A 180 -6.15 5.38 -18.70
N ALA A 181 -5.19 4.47 -18.91
CA ALA A 181 -3.77 4.79 -18.99
C ALA A 181 -3.46 5.86 -20.05
N GLY A 182 -4.08 5.78 -21.24
CA GLY A 182 -3.85 6.76 -22.31
C GLY A 182 -4.35 8.18 -21.99
N LEU A 183 -5.31 8.34 -21.08
CA LEU A 183 -5.72 9.67 -20.58
C LEU A 183 -4.81 10.18 -19.47
N ILE A 184 -4.24 9.27 -18.69
CA ILE A 184 -3.51 9.58 -17.46
C ILE A 184 -2.01 9.80 -17.74
N GLU A 185 -1.43 9.10 -18.73
CA GLU A 185 -0.01 9.17 -19.11
C GLU A 185 0.55 10.60 -19.23
N PRO A 186 -0.12 11.57 -19.89
CA PRO A 186 0.44 12.91 -20.06
C PRO A 186 0.65 13.66 -18.74
N TYR A 187 -0.06 13.25 -17.68
CA TYR A 187 -0.01 13.88 -16.37
C TYR A 187 1.01 13.22 -15.43
N LEU A 188 1.61 12.08 -15.80
CA LEU A 188 2.62 11.40 -15.00
C LEU A 188 4.03 11.71 -15.49
N SER A 189 4.62 12.77 -14.93
CA SER A 189 6.06 12.98 -15.03
C SER A 189 6.84 12.04 -14.10
N ASP A 190 8.10 11.76 -14.45
CA ASP A 190 9.01 10.98 -13.60
C ASP A 190 9.15 11.59 -12.19
N ILE A 191 9.10 12.92 -12.10
CA ILE A 191 9.13 13.67 -10.84
C ILE A 191 7.87 13.39 -10.00
N LEU A 192 6.69 13.37 -10.62
CA LEU A 192 5.45 13.03 -9.91
C LEU A 192 5.49 11.60 -9.38
N ILE A 193 5.94 10.66 -10.21
CA ILE A 193 6.10 9.25 -9.84
C ILE A 193 7.05 9.10 -8.65
N PHE A 194 8.18 9.81 -8.70
CA PHE A 194 9.17 9.83 -7.63
C PHE A 194 8.56 10.37 -6.33
N ASN A 195 7.87 11.52 -6.37
CA ASN A 195 7.25 12.13 -5.21
C ASN A 195 6.13 11.27 -4.61
N LEU A 196 5.32 10.62 -5.45
CA LEU A 196 4.28 9.66 -5.01
C LEU A 196 4.90 8.44 -4.34
N SER A 197 5.99 7.90 -4.89
CA SER A 197 6.73 6.77 -4.31
C SER A 197 7.33 7.16 -2.96
N PHE A 198 7.90 8.36 -2.88
CA PHE A 198 8.50 8.91 -1.68
C PHE A 198 7.48 9.00 -0.55
N VAL A 199 6.36 9.70 -0.77
CA VAL A 199 5.33 9.88 0.26
C VAL A 199 4.62 8.57 0.59
N GLY A 200 4.40 7.70 -0.40
CA GLY A 200 3.88 6.35 -0.17
C GLY A 200 4.81 5.51 0.70
N SER A 201 6.13 5.61 0.53
CA SER A 201 7.10 4.88 1.38
C SER A 201 7.02 5.30 2.84
N LEU A 202 6.70 6.56 3.13
CA LEU A 202 6.50 7.05 4.49
C LEU A 202 5.23 6.46 5.13
N MET A 203 4.15 6.31 4.35
CA MET A 203 2.95 5.61 4.81
C MET A 203 3.23 4.13 5.07
N ILE A 204 3.98 3.45 4.19
CA ILE A 204 4.42 2.06 4.39
C ILE A 204 5.25 1.94 5.68
N CYS A 205 6.12 2.90 5.96
CA CYS A 205 6.86 2.98 7.22
C CYS A 205 5.90 2.99 8.42
N CYS A 206 4.87 3.84 8.42
CA CYS A 206 3.84 3.86 9.47
C CYS A 206 3.12 2.52 9.63
N ILE A 207 2.88 1.78 8.54
CA ILE A 207 2.27 0.44 8.62
C ILE A 207 3.22 -0.56 9.29
N GLY A 208 4.51 -0.53 8.94
CA GLY A 208 5.53 -1.32 9.63
C GLY A 208 5.58 -1.05 11.14
N ILE A 209 5.44 0.23 11.54
CA ILE A 209 5.33 0.64 12.94
C ILE A 209 4.09 0.03 13.60
N ASN A 210 2.91 0.16 12.97
CA ASN A 210 1.67 -0.45 13.48
C ASN A 210 1.78 -1.96 13.68
N MET A 211 2.46 -2.66 12.78
CA MET A 211 2.63 -4.12 12.88
C MET A 211 3.57 -4.53 14.02
N LEU A 212 4.64 -3.77 14.26
CA LEU A 212 5.63 -4.07 15.30
C LEU A 212 5.16 -3.72 16.70
N TRP A 213 4.53 -2.56 16.87
CA TRP A 213 4.18 -2.00 18.17
C TRP A 213 2.68 -2.02 18.48
N GLN A 214 1.86 -2.57 17.59
CA GLN A 214 0.39 -2.51 17.69
C GLN A 214 -0.14 -1.07 17.90
N THR A 215 0.56 -0.09 17.33
CA THR A 215 0.12 1.30 17.34
C THR A 215 -1.13 1.45 16.46
N LYS A 216 -1.98 2.41 16.80
CA LYS A 216 -3.22 2.71 16.05
C LYS A 216 -3.06 3.93 15.16
N ILE A 217 -1.98 4.00 14.39
CA ILE A 217 -1.82 5.08 13.41
C ILE A 217 -2.84 4.82 12.30
N LYS A 218 -3.76 5.75 12.08
CA LYS A 218 -4.79 5.66 11.02
C LYS A 218 -4.16 5.94 9.64
N VAL A 219 -3.37 5.01 9.13
CA VAL A 219 -2.57 5.24 7.92
C VAL A 219 -3.44 5.58 6.71
N ALA A 220 -4.68 5.08 6.64
CA ALA A 220 -5.59 5.42 5.55
C ALA A 220 -5.92 6.91 5.49
N ASN A 221 -5.86 7.62 6.63
CA ASN A 221 -6.08 9.06 6.66
C ASN A 221 -4.93 9.84 6.03
N PHE A 222 -3.76 9.24 5.80
CA PHE A 222 -2.70 9.90 5.03
C PHE A 222 -2.89 9.79 3.52
N LEU A 223 -3.76 8.90 3.02
CA LEU A 223 -3.95 8.67 1.58
C LEU A 223 -4.22 9.94 0.76
N PRO A 224 -5.00 10.93 1.22
CA PRO A 224 -5.19 12.19 0.49
C PRO A 224 -3.89 12.96 0.27
N GLY A 225 -2.86 12.69 1.07
CA GLY A 225 -1.52 13.22 0.88
C GLY A 225 -0.96 12.90 -0.50
N LEU A 226 -1.28 11.73 -1.09
CA LEU A 226 -0.88 11.41 -2.47
C LEU A 226 -1.52 12.35 -3.50
N LEU A 227 -2.76 12.79 -3.28
CA LEU A 227 -3.41 13.79 -4.12
C LEU A 227 -2.75 15.17 -3.94
N VAL A 228 -2.42 15.53 -2.70
CA VAL A 228 -1.69 16.78 -2.39
C VAL A 228 -0.33 16.80 -3.08
N VAL A 229 0.42 15.69 -3.06
CA VAL A 229 1.67 15.54 -3.81
C VAL A 229 1.46 15.81 -5.30
N THR A 230 0.39 15.24 -5.86
CA THR A 230 0.08 15.41 -7.28
C THR A 230 -0.17 16.87 -7.63
N LEU A 231 -0.99 17.56 -6.84
CA LEU A 231 -1.26 18.98 -7.02
C LEU A 231 -0.02 19.86 -6.85
N LEU A 232 0.76 19.64 -5.78
CA LEU A 232 1.97 20.43 -5.51
C LEU A 232 3.03 20.24 -6.59
N THR A 233 3.17 19.02 -7.11
CA THR A 233 4.15 18.73 -8.16
C THR A 233 3.74 19.38 -9.48
N VAL A 234 2.46 19.28 -9.86
CA VAL A 234 1.94 19.87 -11.10
C VAL A 234 1.99 21.41 -11.07
N VAL A 235 1.74 22.06 -9.93
CA VAL A 235 1.83 23.53 -9.80
C VAL A 235 3.28 24.03 -9.84
N SER A 236 4.23 23.19 -9.42
CA SER A 236 5.66 23.54 -9.38
C SER A 236 6.42 23.20 -10.67
N SER A 237 5.78 22.52 -11.63
CA SER A 237 6.36 22.09 -12.92
C SER A 237 5.95 23.02 -14.05
#